data_AF-A0A5J5RJP1-F1
#
_entry.id   AF-A0A5J5RJP1-F1
#
_cell.length_a   1.000
_cell.length_b   1.000
_cell.length_c   1.000
_cell.angle_alpha   90.00
_cell.angle_beta   90.00
_cell.angle_gamma   90.00
#
_symmetry.space_group_name_H-M   'P 1'
#
loop_
_entity.id
_entity.type
_entity.pdbx_description
1 polymer ?
#
loop_
_entity_poly.entity_id
_entity_poly.type
_entity_poly.pdbx_seq_one_letter_code
_entity_poly.pdbx_strand_id
1 'polypeptide(L)'
;MSLSLSFTHPILSRHVYSAVFPPPRFLFLSPLIPTTSRFPILYRAPQRATALSATAVTASIFRDTAASASVFAGAYALVFTFDILTQKELIQQNLSRKLVHILSGLLFAISWPIFSNADEARYFASLVPLFNCLRLVIHGLSLTDDQSLIKSVTREGNPKELLRGPLYYVAMLMLCALVFWRESPVGVICLAMMCGGDGVADIIGRKYGSSKIPYNQSKSWVGSISMFVSGFIISIGMLYYYSALGYLQLDWGYTLHRVAFISLVATVVESLPISMLIDDNISVPLASMLAAYLTFGH
;
A
#
# COMPACT_ATOMS: atom_id res chain seq x y z
N MET A 1 -4.57 37.07 -58.13
CA MET A 1 -6.03 36.83 -58.23
C MET A 1 -6.30 36.38 -59.64
N SER A 2 -6.37 35.07 -59.82
CA SER A 2 -6.36 34.34 -61.10
C SER A 2 -6.64 32.88 -60.70
N LEU A 3 -7.42 32.05 -61.38
CA LEU A 3 -7.98 32.04 -62.73
C LEU A 3 -9.15 31.03 -62.71
N SER A 4 -10.18 31.30 -63.51
CA SER A 4 -11.27 30.38 -63.87
C SER A 4 -10.79 29.19 -64.69
N LEU A 5 -11.55 28.08 -64.73
CA LEU A 5 -12.14 27.51 -65.97
C LEU A 5 -12.80 26.14 -65.71
N SER A 6 -14.09 26.03 -66.04
CA SER A 6 -14.73 24.78 -66.48
C SER A 6 -14.16 24.37 -67.85
N PHE A 7 -14.22 23.07 -68.20
CA PHE A 7 -14.87 22.55 -69.42
C PHE A 7 -14.73 21.01 -69.55
N THR A 8 -15.88 20.35 -69.76
CA THR A 8 -16.17 19.19 -70.66
C THR A 8 -15.48 17.80 -70.53
N HIS A 9 -16.31 16.83 -70.12
CA HIS A 9 -16.54 15.43 -70.58
C HIS A 9 -16.20 15.07 -72.06
N PRO A 10 -16.33 13.79 -72.56
CA PRO A 10 -16.54 12.44 -71.94
C PRO A 10 -15.77 11.26 -72.64
N ILE A 11 -16.17 9.99 -72.34
CA ILE A 11 -16.06 8.73 -73.16
C ILE A 11 -14.77 7.91 -72.94
N LEU A 12 -14.67 6.58 -72.73
CA LEU A 12 -15.46 5.34 -72.61
C LEU A 12 -14.50 4.38 -71.83
N SER A 13 -14.83 3.35 -71.06
CA SER A 13 -15.69 2.21 -71.37
C SER A 13 -15.76 1.28 -70.14
N ARG A 14 -16.98 0.83 -69.88
CA ARG A 14 -17.44 -0.44 -69.27
C ARG A 14 -16.35 -1.38 -68.74
N HIS A 15 -16.56 -1.93 -67.54
CA HIS A 15 -17.02 -3.32 -67.39
C HIS A 15 -17.84 -3.47 -66.10
N VAL A 16 -19.05 -3.97 -66.28
CA VAL A 16 -20.07 -4.27 -65.29
C VAL A 16 -19.78 -5.65 -64.74
N TYR A 17 -19.70 -5.80 -63.42
CA TYR A 17 -20.14 -7.00 -62.73
C TYR A 17 -20.96 -6.61 -61.51
N SER A 18 -22.27 -6.79 -61.68
CA SER A 18 -23.32 -6.73 -60.68
C SER A 18 -23.23 -7.94 -59.75
N ALA A 19 -23.16 -7.69 -58.44
CA ALA A 19 -23.49 -8.68 -57.41
C ALA A 19 -24.23 -7.98 -56.26
N VAL A 20 -25.55 -7.99 -56.40
CA VAL A 20 -26.65 -7.99 -55.40
C VAL A 20 -26.23 -7.82 -53.92
N PHE A 21 -26.60 -6.68 -53.34
CA PHE A 21 -26.73 -6.49 -51.88
C PHE A 21 -28.11 -6.98 -51.39
N PRO A 22 -28.19 -7.80 -50.32
CA PRO A 22 -29.39 -7.85 -49.49
C PRO A 22 -29.30 -6.83 -48.32
N PRO A 23 -30.44 -6.32 -47.83
CA PRO A 23 -30.50 -5.31 -46.77
C PRO A 23 -30.17 -5.89 -45.38
N PRO A 24 -29.84 -5.05 -44.38
CA PRO A 24 -29.43 -5.53 -43.07
C PRO A 24 -30.62 -6.12 -42.31
N ARG A 25 -30.56 -7.41 -42.00
CA ARG A 25 -31.42 -8.00 -40.97
C ARG A 25 -30.89 -7.57 -39.61
N PHE A 26 -31.58 -6.60 -39.00
CA PHE A 26 -31.51 -6.35 -37.56
C PHE A 26 -31.97 -7.61 -36.82
N LEU A 27 -31.02 -8.47 -36.46
CA LEU A 27 -31.21 -9.44 -35.39
C LEU A 27 -30.90 -8.73 -34.07
N PHE A 28 -31.93 -8.11 -33.49
CA PHE A 28 -31.98 -7.87 -32.05
C PHE A 28 -32.01 -9.23 -31.36
N LEU A 29 -30.83 -9.80 -31.10
CA LEU A 29 -30.64 -10.68 -29.94
C LEU A 29 -30.03 -9.81 -28.85
N SER A 30 -30.89 -9.23 -28.02
CA SER A 30 -30.50 -8.77 -26.70
C SER A 30 -29.87 -9.95 -25.96
N PRO A 31 -28.61 -9.89 -25.50
CA PRO A 31 -28.20 -10.79 -24.45
C PRO A 31 -28.98 -10.39 -23.20
N LEU A 32 -29.84 -11.31 -22.73
CA LEU A 32 -30.48 -11.24 -21.43
C LEU A 32 -29.36 -11.02 -20.40
N ILE A 33 -29.26 -9.82 -19.83
CA ILE A 33 -28.36 -9.55 -18.71
C ILE A 33 -28.86 -10.41 -17.55
N PRO A 34 -28.11 -11.40 -17.06
CA PRO A 34 -28.42 -11.96 -15.76
C PRO A 34 -27.94 -10.93 -14.74
N THR A 35 -28.87 -10.09 -14.25
CA THR A 35 -28.69 -9.40 -12.98
C THR A 35 -28.64 -10.44 -11.88
N THR A 36 -27.46 -11.01 -11.67
CA THR A 36 -27.06 -11.65 -10.43
C THR A 36 -25.83 -10.93 -9.93
N SER A 37 -26.06 -9.78 -9.30
CA SER A 37 -25.17 -9.28 -8.25
C SER A 37 -25.17 -10.33 -7.15
N ARG A 38 -24.20 -11.24 -7.23
CA ARG A 38 -23.73 -12.06 -6.13
C ARG A 38 -22.22 -11.88 -6.16
N PHE A 39 -21.72 -10.97 -5.35
CA PHE A 39 -20.35 -11.06 -4.86
C PHE A 39 -20.38 -12.09 -3.73
N PRO A 40 -20.02 -13.35 -3.95
CA PRO A 40 -19.45 -14.06 -2.85
C PRO A 40 -18.08 -13.40 -2.59
N ILE A 41 -17.86 -12.94 -1.36
CA ILE A 41 -16.53 -13.11 -0.77
C ILE A 41 -16.27 -14.61 -0.86
N LEU A 42 -15.75 -15.07 -2.00
CA LEU A 42 -15.12 -16.37 -2.06
C LEU A 42 -13.85 -16.19 -1.25
N TYR A 43 -13.95 -16.49 0.04
CA TYR A 43 -12.94 -17.36 0.61
C TYR A 43 -12.80 -18.49 -0.40
N ARG A 44 -11.78 -18.41 -1.25
CA ARG A 44 -11.54 -19.39 -2.29
C ARG A 44 -11.41 -20.69 -1.53
N ALA A 45 -12.43 -21.55 -1.59
CA ALA A 45 -12.31 -22.91 -1.11
C ALA A 45 -11.02 -23.45 -1.73
N PRO A 46 -10.08 -23.98 -0.93
CA PRO A 46 -8.75 -24.33 -1.42
C PRO A 46 -8.97 -25.18 -2.65
N GLN A 47 -8.50 -24.68 -3.80
CA GLN A 47 -8.45 -25.50 -5.00
C GLN A 47 -7.70 -26.75 -4.57
N ARG A 48 -8.40 -27.90 -4.64
CA ARG A 48 -7.92 -29.25 -4.33
C ARG A 48 -6.41 -29.26 -4.11
N ALA A 49 -5.99 -29.54 -2.89
CA ALA A 49 -4.61 -29.87 -2.59
C ALA A 49 -4.17 -31.02 -3.51
N THR A 50 -3.62 -30.68 -4.68
CA THR A 50 -2.64 -31.52 -5.34
C THR A 50 -1.57 -31.70 -4.30
N ALA A 51 -1.40 -32.93 -3.79
CA ALA A 51 -0.34 -33.26 -2.87
C ALA A 51 0.95 -32.68 -3.45
N LEU A 52 1.41 -31.57 -2.87
CA LEU A 52 2.63 -30.93 -3.31
C LEU A 52 3.72 -31.98 -3.12
N SER A 53 4.51 -32.25 -4.14
CA SER A 53 5.62 -33.18 -3.99
C SER A 53 6.49 -32.69 -2.82
N ALA A 54 7.05 -33.61 -2.03
CA ALA A 54 7.94 -33.24 -0.92
C ALA A 54 9.06 -32.29 -1.38
N THR A 55 9.50 -32.42 -2.63
CA THR A 55 10.45 -31.52 -3.29
C THR A 55 9.92 -30.09 -3.46
N ALA A 56 8.65 -29.91 -3.83
CA ALA A 56 8.03 -28.60 -3.99
C ALA A 56 7.84 -27.90 -2.63
N VAL A 57 7.50 -28.66 -1.58
CA VAL A 57 7.38 -28.14 -0.20
C VAL A 57 8.74 -27.67 0.32
N THR A 58 9.78 -28.49 0.15
CA THR A 58 11.14 -28.11 0.56
C THR A 58 11.63 -26.86 -0.20
N ALA A 59 11.32 -26.76 -1.49
CA ALA A 59 11.68 -25.59 -2.30
C ALA A 59 10.94 -24.31 -1.84
N SER A 60 9.66 -24.39 -1.48
CA SER A 60 8.91 -23.23 -0.97
C SER A 60 9.44 -22.77 0.37
N ILE A 61 9.70 -23.69 1.31
CA ILE A 61 10.30 -23.38 2.62
C ILE A 61 11.67 -22.72 2.47
N PHE A 62 12.53 -23.27 1.60
CA PHE A 62 13.85 -22.69 1.34
C PHE A 62 13.73 -21.27 0.77
N ARG A 63 12.86 -21.07 -0.22
CA ARG A 63 12.59 -19.74 -0.80
C ARG A 63 12.09 -18.77 0.26
N ASP A 64 11.15 -19.16 1.09
CA ASP A 64 10.56 -18.30 2.12
C ASP A 64 11.58 -17.95 3.20
N THR A 65 12.41 -18.91 3.60
CA THR A 65 13.51 -18.68 4.54
C THR A 65 14.53 -17.70 3.97
N ALA A 66 14.94 -17.90 2.71
CA ALA A 66 15.86 -17.00 2.03
C ALA A 66 15.25 -15.60 1.83
N ALA A 67 13.95 -15.51 1.53
CA ALA A 67 13.23 -14.25 1.42
C ALA A 67 13.18 -13.52 2.77
N SER A 68 12.81 -14.18 3.87
CA SER A 68 12.83 -13.60 5.22
C SER A 68 14.21 -13.07 5.58
N ALA A 69 15.28 -13.85 5.34
CA ALA A 69 16.65 -13.43 5.60
C ALA A 69 17.04 -12.19 4.76
N SER A 70 16.67 -12.17 3.48
CA SER A 70 16.96 -11.05 2.57
C SER A 70 16.22 -9.77 2.98
N VAL A 71 14.93 -9.87 3.32
CA VAL A 71 14.13 -8.73 3.75
C VAL A 71 14.62 -8.20 5.10
N PHE A 72 14.99 -9.09 6.03
CA PHE A 72 15.58 -8.71 7.30
C PHE A 72 16.92 -7.99 7.13
N ALA A 73 17.81 -8.53 6.29
CA ALA A 73 19.09 -7.90 5.97
C ALA A 73 18.91 -6.53 5.31
N GLY A 74 17.96 -6.41 4.37
CA GLY A 74 17.62 -5.13 3.73
C GLY A 74 17.07 -4.10 4.72
N ALA A 75 16.19 -4.51 5.63
CA ALA A 75 15.68 -3.65 6.68
C ALA A 75 16.79 -3.17 7.63
N TYR A 76 17.71 -4.05 8.03
CA TYR A 76 18.84 -3.68 8.87
C TYR A 76 19.80 -2.73 8.14
N ALA A 77 20.12 -3.01 6.87
CA ALA A 77 20.97 -2.16 6.04
C ALA A 77 20.36 -0.75 5.84
N LEU A 78 19.04 -0.66 5.68
CA LEU A 78 18.32 0.61 5.59
C LEU A 78 18.50 1.43 6.87
N VAL A 79 18.19 0.84 8.03
CA VAL A 79 18.33 1.51 9.33
C VAL A 79 19.77 1.95 9.56
N PHE A 80 20.73 1.05 9.32
CA PHE A 80 22.16 1.33 9.46
C PHE A 80 22.62 2.49 8.57
N THR A 81 22.13 2.55 7.33
CA THR A 81 22.46 3.64 6.40
C THR A 81 21.96 4.98 6.96
N PHE A 82 20.71 5.05 7.44
CA PHE A 82 20.16 6.27 8.01
C PHE A 82 20.81 6.66 9.34
N ASP A 83 21.25 5.69 10.15
CA ASP A 83 22.03 5.95 11.36
C ASP A 83 23.37 6.60 11.00
N ILE A 84 24.09 6.09 9.98
CA ILE A 84 25.33 6.72 9.49
C ILE A 84 25.06 8.15 9.00
N LEU A 85 24.00 8.37 8.22
CA LEU A 85 23.64 9.70 7.72
C LEU A 85 23.33 10.67 8.86
N THR A 86 22.72 10.19 9.94
CA THR A 86 22.41 10.97 11.14
C THR A 86 23.68 11.27 11.94
N GLN A 87 24.57 10.29 12.14
CA GLN A 87 25.85 10.46 12.83
C GLN A 87 26.79 11.43 12.11
N LYS A 88 26.74 11.46 10.77
CA LYS A 88 27.48 12.43 9.95
C LYS A 88 26.81 13.82 9.89
N GLU A 89 25.76 14.04 10.65
CA GLU A 89 24.98 15.29 10.69
C GLU A 89 24.40 15.73 9.34
N LEU A 90 24.28 14.80 8.37
CA LEU A 90 23.70 15.08 7.05
C LEU A 90 22.18 15.18 7.11
N ILE A 91 21.55 14.48 8.06
CA ILE A 91 20.10 14.43 8.24
C ILE A 91 19.77 14.60 9.73
N GLN A 92 18.78 15.44 10.04
CA GLN A 92 18.27 15.58 11.40
C GLN A 92 17.63 14.28 11.90
N GLN A 93 17.86 13.93 13.16
CA GLN A 93 17.36 12.69 13.76
C GLN A 93 15.83 12.50 13.61
N ASN A 94 15.05 13.56 13.79
CA ASN A 94 13.59 13.51 13.64
C ASN A 94 13.15 13.19 12.20
N LEU A 95 13.88 13.68 11.20
CA LEU A 95 13.64 13.39 9.79
C LEU A 95 14.09 11.97 9.45
N SER A 96 15.27 11.56 9.93
CA SER A 96 15.82 10.21 9.77
C SER A 96 14.83 9.15 10.26
N ARG A 97 14.32 9.30 11.51
CA ARG A 97 13.31 8.39 12.08
C ARG A 97 12.06 8.25 11.20
N LYS A 98 11.57 9.35 10.63
CA LYS A 98 10.38 9.34 9.76
C LYS A 98 10.67 8.78 8.36
N LEU A 99 11.85 9.02 7.80
CA LEU A 99 12.26 8.40 6.54
C LEU A 99 12.44 6.88 6.68
N VAL A 100 13.08 6.43 7.75
CA VAL A 100 13.19 5.00 8.08
C VAL A 100 11.80 4.39 8.25
N HIS A 101 10.88 5.07 8.93
CA HIS A 101 9.49 4.63 9.05
C HIS A 101 8.81 4.46 7.69
N ILE A 102 8.82 5.48 6.83
CA ILE A 102 8.21 5.43 5.49
C ILE A 102 8.83 4.29 4.65
N LEU A 103 10.16 4.27 4.55
CA LEU A 103 10.88 3.37 3.66
C LEU A 103 10.82 1.92 4.15
N SER A 104 10.98 1.66 5.45
CA SER A 104 10.93 0.30 5.99
C SER A 104 9.57 -0.35 5.74
N GLY A 105 8.48 0.38 5.95
CA GLY A 105 7.13 -0.15 5.79
C GLY A 105 6.75 -0.37 4.33
N LEU A 106 7.09 0.58 3.46
CA LEU A 106 6.82 0.44 2.02
C LEU A 106 7.69 -0.64 1.39
N LEU A 107 8.98 -0.72 1.74
CA LEU A 107 9.86 -1.80 1.24
C LEU A 107 9.43 -3.17 1.77
N PHE A 108 8.97 -3.25 3.03
CA PHE A 108 8.39 -4.47 3.56
C PHE A 108 7.17 -4.91 2.73
N ALA A 109 6.24 -3.99 2.47
CA ALA A 109 5.09 -4.27 1.62
C ALA A 109 5.51 -4.63 0.19
N ILE A 110 6.46 -3.95 -0.42
CA ILE A 110 6.97 -4.28 -1.77
C ILE A 110 7.62 -5.67 -1.80
N SER A 111 8.16 -6.16 -0.68
CA SER A 111 8.85 -7.45 -0.63
C SER A 111 7.94 -8.68 -0.59
N TRP A 112 6.63 -8.56 -0.31
CA TRP A 112 5.74 -9.72 -0.14
C TRP A 112 5.67 -10.67 -1.36
N PRO A 113 5.77 -10.20 -2.63
CA PRO A 113 5.85 -11.07 -3.80
C PRO A 113 7.11 -11.94 -3.90
N ILE A 114 8.18 -11.62 -3.16
CA ILE A 114 9.42 -12.42 -3.16
C ILE A 114 9.18 -13.78 -2.52
N PHE A 115 8.27 -13.83 -1.55
CA PHE A 115 7.84 -15.05 -0.87
C PHE A 115 7.10 -16.00 -1.82
N SER A 116 7.11 -17.29 -1.51
CA SER A 116 6.45 -18.35 -2.23
C SER A 116 4.93 -18.15 -2.27
N ASN A 117 4.24 -18.86 -3.18
CA ASN A 117 2.79 -18.81 -3.31
C ASN A 117 2.06 -19.68 -2.26
N ALA A 118 2.79 -20.26 -1.32
CA ALA A 118 2.22 -21.07 -0.25
C ALA A 118 1.50 -20.17 0.78
N ASP A 119 0.42 -20.67 1.37
CA ASP A 119 -0.35 -19.92 2.37
C ASP A 119 0.46 -19.69 3.66
N GLU A 120 1.46 -20.53 3.92
CA GLU A 120 2.38 -20.41 5.05
C GLU A 120 3.39 -19.28 4.90
N ALA A 121 3.59 -18.78 3.68
CA ALA A 121 4.60 -17.76 3.38
C ALA A 121 4.38 -16.45 4.15
N ARG A 122 3.13 -16.14 4.51
CA ARG A 122 2.78 -15.00 5.37
C ARG A 122 3.41 -15.10 6.77
N TYR A 123 3.59 -16.31 7.31
CA TYR A 123 4.23 -16.51 8.61
C TYR A 123 5.72 -16.19 8.51
N PHE A 124 6.39 -16.65 7.46
CA PHE A 124 7.79 -16.31 7.18
C PHE A 124 8.00 -14.81 7.02
N ALA A 125 7.12 -14.12 6.29
CA ALA A 125 7.19 -12.68 6.16
C ALA A 125 6.96 -11.96 7.50
N SER A 126 6.03 -12.44 8.32
CA SER A 126 5.76 -11.88 9.66
C SER A 126 6.92 -12.05 10.64
N LEU A 127 7.85 -12.98 10.40
CA LEU A 127 9.06 -13.11 11.22
C LEU A 127 9.90 -11.83 11.22
N VAL A 128 9.95 -11.11 10.08
CA VAL A 128 10.73 -9.88 9.96
C VAL A 128 10.25 -8.80 10.97
N PRO A 129 8.97 -8.37 10.95
CA PRO A 129 8.47 -7.47 11.97
C PRO A 129 8.43 -8.11 13.36
N LEU A 130 8.25 -9.43 13.50
CA LEU A 130 8.31 -10.10 14.81
C LEU A 130 9.69 -9.94 15.48
N PHE A 131 10.79 -10.17 14.76
CA PHE A 131 12.13 -9.96 15.31
C PHE A 131 12.36 -8.50 15.69
N ASN A 132 11.83 -7.56 14.90
CA ASN A 132 11.89 -6.14 15.25
C ASN A 132 11.04 -5.82 16.49
N CYS A 133 9.88 -6.44 16.64
CA CYS A 133 9.01 -6.33 17.81
C CYS A 133 9.75 -6.81 19.07
N LEU A 134 10.33 -8.02 19.01
CA LEU A 134 11.11 -8.59 20.13
C LEU A 134 12.27 -7.68 20.50
N ARG A 135 13.02 -7.17 19.52
CA ARG A 135 14.09 -6.20 19.74
C ARG A 135 13.57 -4.95 20.47
N LEU A 136 12.48 -4.35 20.00
CA LEU A 136 11.89 -3.16 20.64
C LEU A 136 11.39 -3.45 22.05
N VAL A 137 10.82 -4.62 22.31
CA VAL A 137 10.35 -5.01 23.64
C VAL A 137 11.52 -5.25 24.60
N ILE A 138 12.56 -5.96 24.18
CA ILE A 138 13.74 -6.25 24.99
C ILE A 138 14.45 -4.94 25.38
N HIS A 139 14.70 -4.06 24.41
CA HIS A 139 15.34 -2.77 24.68
C HIS A 139 14.40 -1.78 25.40
N GLY A 140 13.10 -1.80 25.09
CA GLY A 140 12.11 -0.91 25.70
C GLY A 140 11.78 -1.24 27.16
N LEU A 141 11.90 -2.51 27.55
CA LEU A 141 11.82 -2.96 28.94
C LEU A 141 13.16 -2.87 29.68
N SER A 142 14.20 -2.30 29.06
CA SER A 142 15.56 -2.19 29.62
C SER A 142 16.16 -3.53 30.06
N LEU A 143 15.78 -4.63 29.40
CA LEU A 143 16.36 -5.95 29.65
C LEU A 143 17.79 -6.07 29.08
N THR A 144 18.21 -5.12 28.23
CA THR A 144 19.57 -5.03 27.67
C THR A 144 19.94 -3.56 27.40
N ASP A 145 21.12 -3.16 27.85
CA ASP A 145 21.58 -1.76 27.95
C ASP A 145 22.26 -1.26 26.64
N ASP A 146 21.56 -1.36 25.50
CA ASP A 146 22.08 -0.87 24.21
C ASP A 146 21.70 0.60 23.99
N GLN A 147 22.53 1.49 24.54
CA GLN A 147 22.41 2.95 24.48
C GLN A 147 22.28 3.48 23.05
N SER A 148 22.83 2.78 22.04
CA SER A 148 22.83 3.22 20.64
C SER A 148 21.43 3.18 20.02
N LEU A 149 20.64 2.15 20.33
CA LEU A 149 19.30 1.93 19.79
C LEU A 149 18.24 2.75 20.52
N ILE A 150 18.41 2.88 21.84
CA ILE A 150 17.55 3.74 22.65
C ILE A 150 17.66 5.17 22.13
N LYS A 151 18.88 5.65 21.85
CA LYS A 151 19.09 7.00 21.35
C LYS A 151 18.54 7.20 19.94
N SER A 152 18.65 6.25 19.01
CA SER A 152 18.22 6.45 17.62
C SER A 152 16.69 6.43 17.43
N VAL A 153 15.98 5.65 18.24
CA VAL A 153 14.52 5.43 18.04
C VAL A 153 13.65 6.26 18.97
N THR A 154 14.15 6.67 20.14
CA THR A 154 13.38 7.49 21.11
C THR A 154 13.58 8.99 20.90
N ARG A 155 12.66 9.80 21.41
CA ARG A 155 12.67 11.26 21.31
C ARG A 155 13.32 11.91 22.54
N GLU A 156 13.21 11.26 23.71
CA GLU A 156 13.76 11.76 24.98
C GLU A 156 14.84 10.85 25.62
N GLY A 157 15.25 9.77 24.94
CA GLY A 157 16.21 8.81 25.50
C GLY A 157 15.60 7.85 26.52
N ASN A 158 14.27 7.83 26.66
CA ASN A 158 13.56 6.93 27.56
C ASN A 158 13.17 5.63 26.85
N PRO A 159 13.66 4.45 27.30
CA PRO A 159 13.34 3.14 26.71
C PRO A 159 11.84 2.89 26.54
N LYS A 160 11.00 3.43 27.42
CA LYS A 160 9.54 3.23 27.39
C LYS A 160 8.86 3.90 26.18
N GLU A 161 9.51 4.85 25.51
CA GLU A 161 8.99 5.43 24.25
C GLU A 161 9.04 4.43 23.10
N LEU A 162 9.97 3.46 23.15
CA LEU A 162 10.04 2.36 22.19
C LEU A 162 8.77 1.50 22.19
N LEU A 163 8.10 1.43 23.34
CA LEU A 163 6.89 0.63 23.56
C LEU A 163 5.60 1.35 23.13
N ARG A 164 5.68 2.57 22.59
CA ARG A 164 4.53 3.30 22.03
C ARG A 164 4.57 3.26 20.50
N GLY A 165 4.81 4.40 19.84
CA GLY A 165 4.75 4.53 18.38
C GLY A 165 5.47 3.44 17.60
N PRO A 166 6.75 3.12 17.87
CA PRO A 166 7.48 2.06 17.17
C PRO A 166 6.87 0.67 17.34
N LEU A 167 6.41 0.32 18.55
CA LEU A 167 5.80 -0.98 18.81
C LEU A 167 4.45 -1.13 18.09
N TYR A 168 3.60 -0.10 18.14
CA TYR A 168 2.31 -0.10 17.44
C TYR A 168 2.48 -0.22 15.93
N TYR A 169 3.46 0.49 15.37
CA TYR A 169 3.82 0.39 13.98
C TYR A 169 4.17 -1.05 13.57
N VAL A 170 5.06 -1.70 14.32
CA VAL A 170 5.47 -3.09 14.03
C VAL A 170 4.30 -4.07 14.23
N ALA A 171 3.43 -3.83 15.22
CA ALA A 171 2.21 -4.61 15.41
C ALA A 171 1.27 -4.51 14.21
N MET A 172 1.10 -3.32 13.63
CA MET A 172 0.31 -3.13 12.41
C MET A 172 0.92 -3.81 11.19
N LEU A 173 2.24 -3.80 11.04
CA LEU A 173 2.94 -4.57 10.00
C LEU A 173 2.66 -6.08 10.13
N MET A 174 2.75 -6.62 11.35
CA MET A 174 2.44 -8.04 11.62
C MET A 174 0.97 -8.35 11.34
N LEU A 175 0.04 -7.50 11.80
CA LEU A 175 -1.39 -7.70 11.60
C LEU A 175 -1.74 -7.73 10.11
N CYS A 176 -1.22 -6.77 9.33
CA CYS A 176 -1.41 -6.75 7.88
C CYS A 176 -0.79 -7.99 7.24
N ALA A 177 0.43 -8.38 7.61
CA ALA A 177 1.06 -9.57 7.05
C ALA A 177 0.26 -10.87 7.34
N LEU A 178 -0.23 -11.05 8.56
CA LEU A 178 -0.88 -12.29 8.98
C LEU A 178 -2.34 -12.40 8.50
N VAL A 179 -3.09 -11.28 8.54
CA VAL A 179 -4.54 -11.26 8.30
C VAL A 179 -4.88 -10.74 6.91
N PHE A 180 -4.24 -9.66 6.47
CA PHE A 180 -4.52 -8.98 5.21
C PHE A 180 -3.32 -9.06 4.26
N TRP A 181 -2.96 -10.30 3.90
CA TRP A 181 -1.79 -10.63 3.09
C TRP A 181 -1.86 -10.02 1.66
N ARG A 182 -0.88 -10.32 0.80
CA ARG A 182 -0.70 -9.71 -0.53
C ARG A 182 -1.90 -9.85 -1.49
N GLU A 183 -2.80 -10.79 -1.25
CA GLU A 183 -4.06 -10.96 -1.99
C GLU A 183 -5.21 -10.08 -1.45
N SER A 184 -4.95 -9.24 -0.44
CA SER A 184 -5.94 -8.35 0.17
C SER A 184 -5.60 -6.86 -0.06
N PRO A 185 -6.48 -6.09 -0.74
CA PRO A 185 -6.33 -4.65 -0.87
C PRO A 185 -6.28 -3.92 0.47
N VAL A 186 -6.95 -4.46 1.49
CA VAL A 186 -7.09 -3.86 2.83
C VAL A 186 -5.74 -3.68 3.49
N GLY A 187 -4.90 -4.73 3.50
CA GLY A 187 -3.57 -4.68 4.11
C GLY A 187 -2.65 -3.73 3.36
N VAL A 188 -2.67 -3.79 2.02
CA VAL A 188 -1.85 -2.92 1.16
C VAL A 188 -2.19 -1.45 1.38
N ILE A 189 -3.47 -1.08 1.39
CA ILE A 189 -3.93 0.30 1.63
C ILE A 189 -3.59 0.73 3.07
N CYS A 190 -3.81 -0.12 4.07
CA CYS A 190 -3.48 0.18 5.46
C CYS A 190 -1.99 0.54 5.62
N LEU A 191 -1.09 -0.27 5.03
CA LEU A 191 0.34 -0.01 5.08
C LEU A 191 0.74 1.24 4.29
N ALA A 192 0.14 1.47 3.13
CA ALA A 192 0.39 2.68 2.34
C ALA A 192 -0.07 3.95 3.06
N MET A 193 -1.21 3.94 3.73
CA MET A 193 -1.72 5.09 4.49
C MET A 193 -0.90 5.35 5.76
N MET A 194 -0.54 4.31 6.50
CA MET A 194 0.28 4.44 7.71
C MET A 194 1.72 4.85 7.38
N CYS A 195 2.41 4.10 6.51
CA CYS A 195 3.83 4.32 6.25
C CYS A 195 4.04 5.52 5.32
N GLY A 196 3.26 5.58 4.23
CA GLY A 196 3.38 6.62 3.21
C GLY A 196 2.63 7.89 3.60
N GLY A 197 1.32 7.78 3.79
CA GLY A 197 0.45 8.91 4.12
C GLY A 197 0.91 9.67 5.35
N ASP A 198 0.85 9.04 6.54
CA ASP A 198 1.19 9.71 7.81
C ASP A 198 2.65 10.16 7.83
N GLY A 199 3.55 9.31 7.34
CA GLY A 199 4.97 9.61 7.27
C GLY A 199 5.26 10.87 6.45
N VAL A 200 4.71 10.99 5.25
CA VAL A 200 4.91 12.16 4.37
C VAL A 200 4.17 13.39 4.91
N ALA A 201 2.96 13.23 5.44
CA ALA A 201 2.18 14.30 6.07
C ALA A 201 2.93 14.97 7.22
N ASP A 202 3.59 14.18 8.06
CA ASP A 202 4.37 14.69 9.19
C ASP A 202 5.65 15.42 8.75
N ILE A 203 6.32 14.97 7.67
CA ILE A 203 7.48 15.69 7.10
C ILE A 203 7.05 17.02 6.49
N ILE A 204 6.03 17.00 5.62
CA ILE A 204 5.56 18.18 4.88
C ILE A 204 4.85 19.16 5.83
N GLY A 205 4.03 18.67 6.75
CA GLY A 205 3.32 19.47 7.74
C GLY A 205 4.27 20.18 8.71
N ARG A 206 5.38 19.56 9.11
CA ARG A 206 6.38 20.24 9.95
C ARG A 206 7.20 21.29 9.19
N LYS A 207 7.50 21.04 7.91
CA LYS A 207 8.31 21.95 7.09
C LYS A 207 7.52 23.15 6.56
N TYR A 208 6.25 22.95 6.19
CA TYR A 208 5.45 23.96 5.48
C TYR A 208 4.09 24.27 6.14
N GLY A 209 3.73 23.61 7.25
CA GLY A 209 2.43 23.74 7.90
C GLY A 209 2.28 24.94 8.82
N SER A 210 2.33 26.15 8.25
CA SER A 210 2.09 27.41 8.96
C SER A 210 0.63 27.59 9.37
N SER A 211 -0.32 27.22 8.50
CA SER A 211 -1.76 27.31 8.75
C SER A 211 -2.26 26.12 9.56
N LYS A 212 -2.60 26.37 10.82
CA LYS A 212 -3.10 25.35 11.76
C LYS A 212 -4.59 25.07 11.57
N ILE A 213 -4.99 23.87 11.96
CA ILE A 213 -6.40 23.46 11.91
C ILE A 213 -7.12 24.09 13.11
N PRO A 214 -8.29 24.74 12.94
CA PRO A 214 -8.95 25.49 14.01
C PRO A 214 -9.21 24.68 15.29
N TYR A 215 -9.56 23.40 15.14
CA TYR A 215 -9.85 22.48 16.24
C TYR A 215 -8.65 21.64 16.70
N ASN A 216 -7.51 21.71 16.00
CA ASN A 216 -6.29 20.99 16.37
C ASN A 216 -5.04 21.78 16.00
N GLN A 217 -4.50 22.52 16.97
CA GLN A 217 -3.35 23.40 16.78
C GLN A 217 -2.03 22.64 16.57
N SER A 218 -1.99 21.34 16.89
CA SER A 218 -0.83 20.48 16.64
C SER A 218 -0.70 20.07 15.17
N LYS A 219 -1.81 20.10 14.41
CA LYS A 219 -1.89 19.70 13.00
C LYS A 219 -2.06 20.92 12.10
N SER A 220 -1.76 20.74 10.82
CA SER A 220 -1.79 21.82 9.82
C SER A 220 -2.58 21.40 8.59
N TRP A 221 -3.21 22.36 7.92
CA TRP A 221 -3.92 22.11 6.66
C TRP A 221 -3.01 21.50 5.60
N VAL A 222 -1.76 21.98 5.53
CA VAL A 222 -0.74 21.46 4.61
C VAL A 222 -0.40 19.99 4.94
N GLY A 223 -0.30 19.65 6.22
CA GLY A 223 -0.10 18.27 6.67
C GLY A 223 -1.26 17.35 6.27
N SER A 224 -2.50 17.76 6.52
CA SER A 224 -3.68 16.93 6.17
C SER A 224 -3.90 16.82 4.66
N ILE A 225 -3.64 17.87 3.87
CA ILE A 225 -3.64 17.77 2.40
C ILE A 225 -2.56 16.79 1.93
N SER A 226 -1.37 16.87 2.54
CA SER A 226 -0.28 15.94 2.26
C SER A 226 -0.66 14.50 2.61
N MET A 227 -1.31 14.26 3.75
CA MET A 227 -1.82 12.95 4.17
C MET A 227 -2.75 12.37 3.10
N PHE A 228 -3.74 13.15 2.67
CA PHE A 228 -4.70 12.74 1.66
C PHE A 228 -4.02 12.40 0.32
N VAL A 229 -3.21 13.32 -0.21
CA VAL A 229 -2.61 13.19 -1.54
C VAL A 229 -1.57 12.07 -1.57
N SER A 230 -0.64 12.06 -0.62
CA SER A 230 0.42 11.04 -0.59
C SER A 230 -0.15 9.65 -0.27
N GLY A 231 -1.08 9.55 0.69
CA GLY A 231 -1.76 8.31 1.03
C GLY A 231 -2.52 7.74 -0.17
N PHE A 232 -3.25 8.57 -0.91
CA PHE A 232 -3.96 8.18 -2.13
C PHE A 232 -3.00 7.68 -3.21
N ILE A 233 -1.98 8.47 -3.56
CA ILE A 233 -1.03 8.14 -4.64
C ILE A 233 -0.26 6.85 -4.31
N ILE A 234 0.25 6.73 -3.09
CA ILE A 234 1.03 5.56 -2.65
C ILE A 234 0.13 4.32 -2.60
N SER A 235 -1.11 4.45 -2.12
CA SER A 235 -2.07 3.34 -2.09
C SER A 235 -2.41 2.85 -3.50
N ILE A 236 -2.71 3.76 -4.44
CA ILE A 236 -2.96 3.40 -5.84
C ILE A 236 -1.73 2.76 -6.48
N GLY A 237 -0.54 3.33 -6.27
CA GLY A 237 0.72 2.77 -6.78
C GLY A 237 0.98 1.36 -6.27
N MET A 238 0.77 1.12 -4.97
CA MET A 238 0.94 -0.20 -4.37
C MET A 238 -0.11 -1.20 -4.86
N LEU A 239 -1.38 -0.82 -4.94
CA LEU A 239 -2.43 -1.68 -5.51
C LEU A 239 -2.15 -2.02 -6.97
N TYR A 240 -1.66 -1.07 -7.77
CA TYR A 240 -1.25 -1.29 -9.15
C TYR A 240 -0.07 -2.26 -9.23
N TYR A 241 0.94 -2.09 -8.37
CA TYR A 241 2.06 -3.02 -8.27
C TYR A 241 1.59 -4.46 -8.03
N TYR A 242 0.69 -4.68 -7.07
CA TYR A 242 0.14 -6.01 -6.78
C TYR A 242 -0.79 -6.55 -7.88
N SER A 243 -1.55 -5.67 -8.52
CA SER A 243 -2.43 -6.04 -9.64
C SER A 243 -1.63 -6.43 -10.89
N ALA A 244 -0.56 -5.71 -11.20
CA ALA A 244 0.34 -6.01 -12.31
C ALA A 244 1.05 -7.36 -12.13
N LEU A 245 1.32 -7.77 -10.89
CA LEU A 245 1.87 -9.09 -10.55
C LEU A 245 0.80 -10.20 -10.49
N GLY A 246 -0.47 -9.86 -10.70
CA GLY A 246 -1.58 -10.83 -10.74
C GLY A 246 -2.15 -11.24 -9.38
N TYR A 247 -1.73 -10.61 -8.27
CA TYR A 247 -2.27 -10.90 -6.93
C TYR A 247 -3.65 -10.30 -6.71
N LEU A 248 -3.94 -9.15 -7.33
CA LEU A 248 -5.20 -8.41 -7.16
C LEU A 248 -5.89 -8.18 -8.49
N GLN A 249 -7.17 -8.57 -8.56
CA GLN A 249 -8.06 -8.19 -9.66
C GLN A 249 -8.96 -7.06 -9.17
N LEU A 250 -8.76 -5.87 -9.71
CA LEU A 250 -9.41 -4.65 -9.27
C LEU A 250 -10.13 -3.99 -10.43
N ASP A 251 -11.37 -3.56 -10.20
CA ASP A 251 -12.04 -2.60 -11.07
C ASP A 251 -11.49 -1.22 -10.75
N TRP A 252 -10.67 -0.68 -11.66
CA TRP A 252 -9.98 0.59 -11.48
C TRP A 252 -10.93 1.79 -11.31
N GLY A 253 -12.12 1.74 -11.93
CA GLY A 253 -13.12 2.79 -11.78
C GLY A 253 -13.60 2.91 -10.34
N TYR A 254 -14.02 1.80 -9.73
CA TYR A 254 -14.44 1.79 -8.32
C TYR A 254 -13.26 1.91 -7.35
N THR A 255 -12.11 1.33 -7.69
CA THR A 255 -10.92 1.33 -6.81
C THR A 255 -10.43 2.75 -6.54
N LEU A 256 -10.38 3.61 -7.56
CA LEU A 256 -9.99 5.02 -7.37
C LEU A 256 -10.91 5.74 -6.38
N HIS A 257 -12.23 5.58 -6.50
CA HIS A 257 -13.20 6.20 -5.59
C HIS A 257 -13.10 5.63 -4.18
N ARG A 258 -12.95 4.31 -4.04
CA ARG A 258 -12.80 3.64 -2.74
C ARG A 258 -11.53 4.09 -2.03
N VAL A 259 -10.39 4.15 -2.72
CA VAL A 259 -9.12 4.61 -2.14
C VAL A 259 -9.20 6.09 -1.78
N ALA A 260 -9.80 6.94 -2.62
CA ALA A 260 -10.02 8.36 -2.28
C ALA A 260 -10.86 8.52 -1.01
N PHE A 261 -11.92 7.73 -0.85
CA PHE A 261 -12.73 7.70 0.37
C PHE A 261 -11.91 7.26 1.59
N ILE A 262 -11.13 6.19 1.47
CA ILE A 262 -10.27 5.69 2.57
C ILE A 262 -9.22 6.74 2.97
N SER A 263 -8.56 7.37 1.99
CA SER A 263 -7.59 8.44 2.24
C SER A 263 -8.24 9.65 2.92
N LEU A 264 -9.49 9.98 2.57
CA LEU A 264 -10.26 11.03 3.24
C LEU A 264 -10.55 10.66 4.69
N VAL A 265 -11.05 9.44 4.95
CA VAL A 265 -11.34 8.96 6.32
C VAL A 265 -10.08 9.00 7.18
N ALA A 266 -8.96 8.49 6.67
CA ALA A 266 -7.68 8.50 7.37
C ALA A 266 -7.19 9.93 7.65
N THR A 267 -7.36 10.85 6.71
CA THR A 267 -6.99 12.27 6.87
C THR A 267 -7.85 12.96 7.92
N VAL A 268 -9.16 12.68 7.94
CA VAL A 268 -10.06 13.20 8.98
C VAL A 268 -9.61 12.69 10.34
N VAL A 269 -9.37 11.39 10.48
CA VAL A 269 -8.91 10.77 11.74
C VAL A 269 -7.57 11.36 12.20
N GLU A 270 -6.62 11.56 11.28
CA GLU A 270 -5.33 12.20 11.55
C GLU A 270 -5.48 13.66 12.02
N SER A 271 -6.46 14.39 11.47
CA SER A 271 -6.67 15.80 11.81
C SER A 271 -7.28 15.99 13.21
N LEU A 272 -7.98 14.99 13.75
CA LEU A 272 -8.70 15.09 15.02
C LEU A 272 -7.74 15.21 16.21
N PRO A 273 -8.11 15.91 17.29
CA PRO A 273 -7.30 16.04 18.50
C PRO A 273 -7.35 14.77 19.38
N ILE A 274 -7.40 13.59 18.76
CA ILE A 274 -7.45 12.28 19.44
C ILE A 274 -6.04 11.78 19.78
N SER A 275 -5.01 12.36 19.15
CA SER A 275 -3.58 12.05 19.39
C SER A 275 -3.14 12.21 20.86
N MET A 276 -3.91 12.95 21.66
CA MET A 276 -3.72 13.09 23.11
C MET A 276 -4.09 11.83 23.90
N LEU A 277 -4.92 10.94 23.34
CA LEU A 277 -5.43 9.72 23.98
C LEU A 277 -4.99 8.43 23.28
N ILE A 278 -4.91 8.44 21.94
CA ILE A 278 -4.53 7.29 21.10
C ILE A 278 -3.47 7.77 20.10
N ASP A 279 -2.33 7.06 20.04
CA ASP A 279 -1.24 7.39 19.12
C ASP A 279 -1.72 7.36 17.66
N ASP A 280 -1.30 8.33 16.85
CA ASP A 280 -1.63 8.42 15.42
C ASP A 280 -1.20 7.15 14.66
N ASN A 281 -0.15 6.47 15.15
CA ASN A 281 0.33 5.19 14.63
C ASN A 281 -0.63 4.00 14.90
N ILE A 282 -1.74 4.21 15.63
CA ILE A 282 -2.84 3.25 15.79
C ILE A 282 -4.10 3.74 15.08
N SER A 283 -4.49 4.99 15.32
CA SER A 283 -5.79 5.51 14.87
C SER A 283 -5.90 5.53 13.35
N VAL A 284 -4.87 6.03 12.66
CA VAL A 284 -4.80 6.12 11.20
C VAL A 284 -4.85 4.74 10.53
N PRO A 285 -3.96 3.78 10.87
CA PRO A 285 -4.00 2.46 10.25
C PRO A 285 -5.31 1.72 10.53
N LEU A 286 -5.85 1.76 11.75
CA LEU A 286 -7.11 1.09 12.06
C LEU A 286 -8.31 1.70 11.31
N ALA A 287 -8.38 3.03 11.23
CA ALA A 287 -9.43 3.70 10.46
C ALA A 287 -9.33 3.37 8.97
N SER A 288 -8.11 3.37 8.42
CA SER A 288 -7.85 3.01 7.02
C SER A 288 -8.23 1.55 6.75
N MET A 289 -7.85 0.65 7.65
CA MET A 289 -8.17 -0.78 7.57
C MET A 289 -9.67 -1.03 7.63
N LEU A 290 -10.38 -0.39 8.56
CA LEU A 290 -11.84 -0.51 8.68
C LEU A 290 -12.55 0.03 7.44
N ALA A 291 -12.18 1.23 6.97
CA ALA A 291 -12.75 1.82 5.77
C ALA A 291 -12.48 0.96 4.53
N ALA A 292 -11.26 0.42 4.39
CA ALA A 292 -10.91 -0.48 3.32
C ALA A 292 -11.69 -1.80 3.40
N TYR A 293 -11.83 -2.38 4.59
CA TYR A 293 -12.60 -3.59 4.80
C TYR A 293 -14.07 -3.39 4.41
N LEU A 294 -14.69 -2.27 4.80
CA LEU A 294 -16.08 -1.98 4.48
C LEU A 294 -16.31 -1.69 2.98
N THR A 295 -15.32 -1.10 2.30
CA THR A 295 -15.46 -0.70 0.89
C THR A 295 -15.05 -1.79 -0.10
N PHE A 296 -14.08 -2.64 0.26
CA PHE A 296 -13.61 -3.76 -0.57
C PHE A 296 -14.15 -5.12 -0.13
N GLY A 297 -14.76 -5.22 1.05
CA GLY A 297 -15.36 -6.46 1.57
C GLY A 297 -16.74 -6.79 0.99
N HIS A 298 -17.24 -6.01 0.03
CA HIS A 298 -18.53 -6.21 -0.61
C HIS A 298 -18.44 -6.07 -2.13
#